data_AF-A0A524EL41-F1
#
_entry.id   AF-A0A524EL41-F1
#
_cell.length_a   1.000
_cell.length_b   1.000
_cell.length_c   1.000
_cell.angle_alpha   90.00
_cell.angle_beta   90.00
_cell.angle_gamma   90.00
#
_symmetry.space_group_name_H-M   'P 1'
#
loop_
_entity.id
_entity.type
_entity.pdbx_description
1 polymer ?
#
loop_
_entity_poly.entity_id
_entity_poly.type
_entity_poly.pdbx_seq_one_letter_code
_entity_poly.pdbx_strand_id
1 'polypeptide(L)'
;MNFGKKWKLAGTIIRETRFRSQLSSNPSFRSRAKENPERIMKNAKRGNIISMVFTTFLVIILAAVSLALIIFGDPAQSPIISLAVSFGSFLLLSFVLIFFLNLLGTSGFFMSGVASFPAMLPISRGDLEDIVFFAFMRTFAGPSIAILTVFPIGLLILIGPVACLAAFSSCLITVLASFTALILVAKWYHKKSLEQPGSTVSTIVRVLAGVMLMVGFIAVYSVGNYLPVLVGILTNLSQQYGIAINILLSVVFPFNVGLLTGIATYGLLVTPEIIVLSIASAILYSFLAVRGYRIARKELRKTVLGGIETKVTYEAVGRPLDISSPTLAIIRKDIRLATRDLGSLAILIFPLIMLVAWIPTFAQVAGGVVSITTILTLMIMVQSFSGISMTGLLGVDTQGASVYDGLPLSTITNLKAKATLFTVTYVFFMAVVSFLFVVGTPFSPFAIFIPIIQIPLGYGLALVVGGVLFRVVGGGRTVAVNPVNNQKATVIALFIALVVGTIPLLGLALGLFLTNGILVGLGFQGVLVAVEILLARTMVPRMLIN
;
A
#
# COMPACT_ATOMS: atom_id res chain seq x y z
N MET A 1 -26.13 7.81 -26.44
CA MET A 1 -24.78 8.18 -26.95
C MET A 1 -23.92 6.92 -27.26
N ASN A 2 -23.07 6.90 -28.30
CA ASN A 2 -22.24 5.70 -28.65
C ASN A 2 -21.19 5.36 -27.58
N PHE A 3 -20.81 4.08 -27.47
CA PHE A 3 -19.83 3.58 -26.49
C PHE A 3 -18.49 4.34 -26.52
N GLY A 4 -17.91 4.57 -27.71
CA GLY A 4 -16.64 5.29 -27.84
C GLY A 4 -16.69 6.72 -27.30
N LYS A 5 -17.81 7.43 -27.51
CA LYS A 5 -18.04 8.77 -26.95
C LYS A 5 -18.21 8.71 -25.42
N LYS A 6 -18.97 7.74 -24.91
CA LYS A 6 -19.12 7.50 -23.45
C LYS A 6 -17.77 7.21 -22.79
N TRP A 7 -16.93 6.38 -23.41
CA TRP A 7 -15.60 6.01 -22.91
C TRP A 7 -14.61 7.19 -22.90
N LYS A 8 -14.68 8.06 -23.93
CA LYS A 8 -13.87 9.28 -24.00
C LYS A 8 -14.26 10.27 -22.89
N LEU A 9 -15.55 10.51 -22.70
CA LEU A 9 -16.08 11.39 -21.65
C LEU A 9 -15.81 10.87 -20.24
N ALA A 10 -15.90 9.55 -20.04
CA ALA A 10 -15.52 8.90 -18.80
C ALA A 10 -14.06 9.23 -18.41
N GLY A 11 -13.15 9.27 -19.38
CA GLY A 11 -11.75 9.66 -19.14
C GLY A 11 -11.58 11.09 -18.61
N THR A 12 -12.43 12.03 -19.03
CA THR A 12 -12.43 13.40 -18.52
C THR A 12 -13.01 13.45 -17.11
N ILE A 13 -14.12 12.76 -16.86
CA ILE A 13 -14.77 12.72 -15.55
C ILE A 13 -13.84 12.13 -14.49
N ILE A 14 -13.08 11.06 -14.77
CA ILE A 14 -12.09 10.51 -13.82
C ILE A 14 -11.05 11.56 -13.41
N ARG A 15 -10.59 12.39 -14.36
CA ARG A 15 -9.57 13.41 -14.06
C ARG A 15 -10.15 14.46 -13.12
N GLU A 16 -11.37 14.90 -13.41
CA GLU A 16 -12.08 15.86 -12.57
C GLU A 16 -12.39 15.28 -11.18
N THR A 17 -12.87 14.04 -11.10
CA THR A 17 -13.07 13.31 -9.83
C THR A 17 -11.82 13.33 -8.98
N ARG A 18 -10.68 12.98 -9.57
CA ARG A 18 -9.41 12.90 -8.84
C ARG A 18 -8.92 14.26 -8.43
N PHE A 19 -9.06 15.26 -9.30
CA PHE A 19 -8.72 16.64 -8.96
C PHE A 19 -9.56 17.14 -7.78
N ARG A 20 -10.89 17.00 -7.84
CA ARG A 20 -11.80 17.37 -6.74
C ARG A 20 -11.56 16.55 -5.49
N SER A 21 -11.28 15.24 -5.63
CA SER A 21 -10.94 14.37 -4.51
C SER A 21 -9.63 14.81 -3.84
N GLN A 22 -8.63 15.26 -4.59
CA GLN A 22 -7.40 15.82 -4.04
C GLN A 22 -7.66 17.15 -3.33
N LEU A 23 -8.57 17.98 -3.85
CA LEU A 23 -8.96 19.25 -3.22
C LEU A 23 -9.85 19.07 -1.99
N SER A 24 -10.66 18.00 -1.94
CA SER A 24 -11.53 17.70 -0.80
C SER A 24 -10.76 16.98 0.31
N SER A 25 -9.86 16.06 -0.04
CA SER A 25 -8.97 15.43 0.93
C SER A 25 -7.97 16.41 1.52
N ASN A 26 -7.60 17.45 0.76
CA ASN A 26 -6.66 18.46 1.22
C ASN A 26 -7.12 19.89 0.85
N PRO A 27 -7.94 20.53 1.71
CA PRO A 27 -8.50 21.86 1.48
C PRO A 27 -7.45 22.94 1.23
N SER A 28 -6.23 22.76 1.74
CA SER A 28 -5.13 23.71 1.57
C SER A 28 -4.45 23.63 0.20
N PHE A 29 -4.66 22.56 -0.58
CA PHE A 29 -4.32 22.57 -2.01
C PHE A 29 -5.21 23.54 -2.81
N ARG A 30 -6.33 24.05 -2.26
CA ARG A 30 -7.17 25.01 -2.98
C ARG A 30 -6.45 26.32 -3.27
N SER A 31 -5.60 26.82 -2.37
CA SER A 31 -4.83 28.05 -2.64
C SER A 31 -3.81 27.83 -3.75
N ARG A 32 -3.05 26.74 -3.69
CA ARG A 32 -2.06 26.38 -4.73
C ARG A 32 -2.70 25.95 -6.06
N ALA A 33 -3.90 25.40 -6.02
CA ALA A 33 -4.69 25.11 -7.22
C ALA A 33 -5.21 26.39 -7.89
N LYS A 34 -5.40 27.48 -7.14
CA LYS A 34 -5.64 28.79 -7.74
C LYS A 34 -4.38 29.35 -8.40
N GLU A 35 -3.21 29.12 -7.82
CA GLU A 35 -1.93 29.61 -8.36
C GLU A 35 -1.46 28.84 -9.60
N ASN A 36 -1.56 27.51 -9.60
CA ASN A 36 -1.03 26.64 -10.68
C ASN A 36 -1.94 25.42 -10.96
N PRO A 37 -3.16 25.62 -11.49
CA PRO A 37 -4.13 24.54 -11.71
C PRO A 37 -3.62 23.48 -12.70
N GLU A 38 -2.94 23.90 -13.77
CA GLU A 38 -2.44 23.00 -14.82
C GLU A 38 -1.43 21.98 -14.29
N ARG A 39 -0.53 22.42 -13.39
CA ARG A 39 0.48 21.56 -12.77
C ARG A 39 -0.18 20.47 -11.94
N ILE A 40 -1.19 20.82 -11.16
CA ILE A 40 -1.92 19.86 -10.31
C ILE A 40 -2.73 18.90 -11.17
N MET A 41 -3.43 19.38 -12.20
CA MET A 41 -4.17 18.52 -13.13
C MET A 41 -3.23 17.55 -13.88
N LYS A 42 -2.06 18.01 -14.32
CA LYS A 42 -1.02 17.17 -14.95
C LYS A 42 -0.49 16.11 -13.98
N ASN A 43 -0.28 16.47 -12.71
CA ASN A 43 0.15 15.54 -11.67
C ASN A 43 -0.93 14.49 -11.36
N ALA A 44 -2.19 14.89 -11.24
CA ALA A 44 -3.32 13.98 -11.03
C ALA A 44 -3.46 12.97 -12.19
N LYS A 45 -3.28 13.44 -13.44
CA LYS A 45 -3.27 12.58 -14.63
C LYS A 45 -2.11 11.57 -14.59
N ARG A 46 -0.89 12.03 -14.30
CA ARG A 46 0.30 11.18 -14.21
C ARG A 46 0.20 10.17 -13.07
N GLY A 47 -0.23 10.60 -11.89
CA GLY A 47 -0.43 9.73 -10.73
C GLY A 47 -1.41 8.59 -11.02
N ASN A 48 -2.47 8.84 -11.81
CA ASN A 48 -3.38 7.77 -12.23
C ASN A 48 -2.71 6.73 -13.13
N ILE A 49 -2.03 7.18 -14.18
CA ILE A 49 -1.35 6.28 -15.12
C ILE A 49 -0.31 5.44 -14.37
N ILE A 50 0.45 6.06 -13.48
CA ILE A 50 1.54 5.38 -12.78
C ILE A 50 0.98 4.40 -11.75
N SER A 51 -0.07 4.76 -11.01
CA SER A 51 -0.76 3.83 -10.11
C SER A 51 -1.36 2.64 -10.87
N MET A 52 -1.95 2.87 -12.05
CA MET A 52 -2.46 1.80 -12.92
C MET A 52 -1.33 0.90 -13.41
N VAL A 53 -0.22 1.45 -13.91
CA VAL A 53 0.95 0.68 -14.37
C VAL A 53 1.56 -0.12 -13.23
N PHE A 54 1.73 0.49 -12.06
CA PHE A 54 2.31 -0.16 -10.88
C PHE A 54 1.43 -1.31 -10.38
N THR A 55 0.12 -1.09 -10.25
CA THR A 55 -0.83 -2.16 -9.84
C THR A 55 -0.87 -3.30 -10.87
N THR A 56 -0.88 -2.99 -12.17
CA THR A 56 -0.76 -3.99 -13.23
C THR A 56 0.54 -4.78 -13.14
N PHE A 57 1.66 -4.12 -12.91
CA PHE A 57 2.96 -4.76 -12.76
C PHE A 57 3.01 -5.71 -11.56
N LEU A 58 2.46 -5.31 -10.40
CA LEU A 58 2.36 -6.17 -9.23
C LEU A 58 1.49 -7.41 -9.48
N VAL A 59 0.37 -7.26 -10.21
CA VAL A 59 -0.46 -8.39 -10.62
C VAL A 59 0.30 -9.35 -11.53
N ILE A 60 1.09 -8.84 -12.48
CA ILE A 60 1.91 -9.66 -13.38
C ILE A 60 2.95 -10.46 -12.58
N ILE A 61 3.65 -9.80 -11.65
CA ILE A 61 4.60 -10.48 -10.76
C ILE A 61 3.88 -11.56 -9.94
N LEU A 62 2.75 -11.22 -9.33
CA LEU A 62 1.97 -12.18 -8.55
C LEU A 62 1.55 -13.38 -9.40
N ALA A 63 1.05 -13.16 -10.62
CA ALA A 63 0.72 -14.24 -11.53
C ALA A 63 1.94 -15.10 -11.85
N ALA A 64 3.08 -14.48 -12.17
CA ALA A 64 4.32 -15.19 -12.47
C ALA A 64 4.81 -16.04 -11.27
N VAL A 65 4.78 -15.50 -10.06
CA VAL A 65 5.18 -16.24 -8.84
C VAL A 65 4.21 -17.38 -8.56
N SER A 66 2.90 -17.16 -8.68
CA SER A 66 1.89 -18.22 -8.51
C SER A 66 2.04 -19.33 -9.55
N LEU A 67 2.34 -19.00 -10.80
CA LEU A 67 2.61 -19.99 -11.85
C LEU A 67 3.93 -20.73 -11.61
N ALA A 68 4.98 -20.02 -11.16
CA ALA A 68 6.26 -20.63 -10.82
C ALA A 68 6.11 -21.66 -9.69
N LEU A 69 5.28 -21.39 -8.68
CA LEU A 69 5.00 -22.34 -7.60
C LEU A 69 4.26 -23.59 -8.07
N ILE A 70 3.46 -23.49 -9.13
CA ILE A 70 2.79 -24.65 -9.74
C ILE A 70 3.79 -25.54 -10.47
N ILE A 71 4.80 -24.95 -11.14
CA ILE A 71 5.79 -25.68 -11.95
C ILE A 71 6.92 -26.26 -11.09
N PHE A 72 7.49 -25.42 -10.22
CA PHE A 72 8.67 -25.72 -9.42
C PHE A 72 8.34 -26.12 -7.98
N GLY A 73 7.05 -26.25 -7.66
CA GLY A 73 6.62 -26.77 -6.37
C GLY A 73 7.09 -28.21 -6.18
N ASP A 74 7.34 -28.57 -4.92
CA ASP A 74 7.86 -29.90 -4.56
C ASP A 74 6.91 -31.02 -5.05
N PRO A 75 7.36 -31.90 -5.97
CA PRO A 75 6.54 -32.98 -6.49
C PRO A 75 6.17 -34.05 -5.45
N ALA A 76 6.83 -34.07 -4.28
CA ALA A 76 6.43 -34.94 -3.18
C ALA A 76 5.09 -34.51 -2.53
N GLN A 77 4.61 -33.30 -2.81
CA GLN A 77 3.32 -32.81 -2.36
C GLN A 77 2.21 -33.22 -3.35
N SER A 78 0.98 -33.45 -2.85
CA SER A 78 -0.16 -33.74 -3.71
C SER A 78 -0.36 -32.64 -4.75
N PRO A 79 -0.25 -32.93 -6.07
CA PRO A 79 -0.25 -31.92 -7.12
C PRO A 79 -1.58 -31.17 -7.18
N ILE A 80 -2.69 -31.83 -6.81
CA ILE A 80 -4.02 -31.21 -6.73
C ILE A 80 -4.04 -30.12 -5.65
N ILE A 81 -3.48 -30.39 -4.48
CA ILE A 81 -3.48 -29.44 -3.35
C ILE A 81 -2.53 -28.29 -3.65
N SER A 82 -1.34 -28.56 -4.20
CA SER A 82 -0.38 -27.52 -4.58
C SER A 82 -0.98 -26.56 -5.63
N LEU A 83 -1.64 -27.11 -6.66
CA LEU A 83 -2.36 -26.30 -7.65
C LEU A 83 -3.49 -25.50 -6.99
N ALA A 84 -4.31 -26.14 -6.16
CA ALA A 84 -5.45 -25.51 -5.52
C ALA A 84 -5.05 -24.33 -4.63
N VAL A 85 -3.98 -24.52 -3.85
CA VAL A 85 -3.46 -23.48 -2.97
C VAL A 85 -2.81 -22.36 -3.76
N SER A 86 -1.94 -22.67 -4.73
CA SER A 86 -1.28 -21.63 -5.56
C SER A 86 -2.28 -20.79 -6.35
N PHE A 87 -3.28 -21.44 -6.96
CA PHE A 87 -4.37 -20.80 -7.68
C PHE A 87 -5.27 -19.99 -6.74
N GLY A 88 -5.66 -20.56 -5.60
CA GLY A 88 -6.48 -19.88 -4.61
C GLY A 88 -5.77 -18.65 -4.06
N SER A 89 -4.52 -18.79 -3.63
CA SER A 89 -3.73 -17.69 -3.13
C SER A 89 -3.51 -16.59 -4.19
N PHE A 90 -3.32 -16.94 -5.47
CA PHE A 90 -3.30 -15.95 -6.56
C PHE A 90 -4.57 -15.09 -6.57
N LEU A 91 -5.74 -15.72 -6.56
CA LEU A 91 -7.02 -15.03 -6.63
C LEU A 91 -7.31 -14.20 -5.36
N LEU A 92 -6.98 -14.75 -4.19
CA LEU A 92 -7.16 -14.06 -2.91
C LEU A 92 -6.29 -12.80 -2.86
N LEU A 93 -5.01 -12.92 -3.23
CA LEU A 93 -4.08 -11.79 -3.23
C LEU A 93 -4.41 -10.80 -4.36
N SER A 94 -4.93 -11.26 -5.49
CA SER A 94 -5.46 -10.39 -6.55
C SER A 94 -6.68 -9.58 -6.08
N PHE A 95 -7.59 -10.19 -5.31
CA PHE A 95 -8.70 -9.47 -4.67
C PHE A 95 -8.17 -8.39 -3.72
N VAL A 96 -7.24 -8.75 -2.84
CA VAL A 96 -6.60 -7.83 -1.88
C VAL A 96 -5.91 -6.66 -2.62
N LEU A 97 -5.15 -6.95 -3.68
CA LEU A 97 -4.46 -5.95 -4.51
C LEU A 97 -5.46 -4.97 -5.14
N ILE A 98 -6.50 -5.46 -5.81
CA ILE A 98 -7.50 -4.58 -6.42
C ILE A 98 -8.20 -3.75 -5.35
N PHE A 99 -8.65 -4.39 -4.27
CA PHE A 99 -9.43 -3.76 -3.21
C PHE A 99 -8.62 -2.67 -2.50
N PHE A 100 -7.46 -2.98 -1.92
CA PHE A 100 -6.76 -2.03 -1.07
C PHE A 100 -6.02 -0.93 -1.86
N LEU A 101 -5.36 -1.26 -2.97
CA LEU A 101 -4.62 -0.25 -3.74
C LEU A 101 -5.54 0.80 -4.38
N ASN A 102 -6.82 0.47 -4.57
CA ASN A 102 -7.79 1.36 -5.19
C ASN A 102 -8.88 1.85 -4.25
N LEU A 103 -8.88 1.46 -2.97
CA LEU A 103 -9.85 1.93 -1.98
C LEU A 103 -9.80 3.45 -1.83
N LEU A 104 -8.59 4.02 -1.75
CA LEU A 104 -8.38 5.48 -1.70
C LEU A 104 -8.94 6.17 -2.93
N GLY A 105 -8.62 5.66 -4.13
CA GLY A 105 -9.13 6.21 -5.38
C GLY A 105 -10.65 6.16 -5.47
N THR A 106 -11.25 5.07 -5.00
CA THR A 106 -12.70 4.85 -5.01
C THR A 106 -13.43 5.73 -4.00
N SER A 107 -12.89 5.89 -2.78
CA SER A 107 -13.45 6.80 -1.79
C SER A 107 -13.54 8.24 -2.31
N GLY A 108 -12.56 8.66 -3.13
CA GLY A 108 -12.55 9.94 -3.82
C GLY A 108 -13.73 10.14 -4.78
N PHE A 109 -14.23 9.09 -5.44
CA PHE A 109 -15.42 9.17 -6.29
C PHE A 109 -16.69 9.54 -5.50
N PHE A 110 -16.80 9.09 -4.25
CA PHE A 110 -17.94 9.41 -3.41
C PHE A 110 -17.81 10.80 -2.76
N MET A 111 -16.58 11.19 -2.37
CA MET A 111 -16.31 12.49 -1.70
C MET A 111 -16.45 13.72 -2.60
N SER A 112 -16.25 13.58 -3.91
CA SER A 112 -16.09 14.73 -4.81
C SER A 112 -17.37 15.19 -5.51
N GLY A 113 -18.52 14.56 -5.23
CA GLY A 113 -19.79 14.90 -5.89
C GLY A 113 -19.67 14.85 -7.41
N VAL A 114 -18.99 13.82 -7.93
CA VAL A 114 -18.42 13.75 -9.29
C VAL A 114 -19.41 14.08 -10.40
N ALA A 115 -20.66 13.62 -10.29
CA ALA A 115 -21.63 13.89 -11.35
C ALA A 115 -22.37 15.20 -11.19
N SER A 116 -22.15 16.00 -10.14
CA SER A 116 -22.79 17.31 -9.99
C SER A 116 -22.53 18.21 -11.21
N PHE A 117 -21.30 18.23 -11.72
CA PHE A 117 -20.93 19.05 -12.86
C PHE A 117 -21.39 18.46 -14.21
N PRO A 118 -21.12 17.18 -14.54
CA PRO A 118 -21.70 16.54 -15.73
C PRO A 118 -23.24 16.51 -15.75
N ALA A 119 -23.91 16.51 -14.60
CA ALA A 119 -25.37 16.58 -14.51
C ALA A 119 -25.94 17.96 -14.90
N MET A 120 -25.11 19.01 -14.91
CA MET A 120 -25.51 20.33 -15.42
C MET A 120 -25.47 20.39 -16.95
N LEU A 121 -24.84 19.41 -17.62
CA LEU A 121 -24.82 19.33 -19.08
C LEU A 121 -26.14 18.70 -19.58
N PRO A 122 -26.58 19.01 -20.81
CA PRO A 122 -27.79 18.44 -21.42
C PRO A 122 -27.55 16.99 -21.85
N ILE A 123 -27.29 16.11 -20.89
CA ILE A 123 -27.05 14.67 -21.08
C ILE A 123 -28.18 13.91 -20.38
N SER A 124 -28.71 12.88 -21.05
CA SER A 124 -29.75 12.05 -20.43
C SER A 124 -29.22 11.35 -19.17
N ARG A 125 -30.08 11.19 -18.16
CA ARG A 125 -29.72 10.56 -16.89
C ARG A 125 -29.11 9.16 -17.08
N GLY A 126 -29.68 8.36 -17.99
CA GLY A 126 -29.17 7.02 -18.31
C GLY A 126 -27.78 7.05 -18.95
N ASP A 127 -27.51 7.99 -19.87
CA ASP A 127 -26.17 8.14 -20.44
C ASP A 127 -25.16 8.62 -19.39
N LEU A 128 -25.56 9.51 -18.48
CA LEU A 128 -24.70 9.98 -17.38
C LEU A 128 -24.35 8.85 -16.40
N GLU A 129 -25.32 8.01 -16.03
CA GLU A 129 -25.10 6.81 -15.21
C GLU A 129 -24.07 5.87 -15.82
N ASP A 130 -24.15 5.64 -17.13
CA ASP A 130 -23.20 4.79 -17.84
C ASP A 130 -21.80 5.42 -17.92
N ILE A 131 -21.72 6.74 -18.15
CA ILE A 131 -20.43 7.44 -18.20
C ILE A 131 -19.72 7.39 -16.85
N VAL A 132 -20.45 7.60 -15.74
CA VAL A 132 -19.91 7.47 -14.38
C VAL A 132 -19.46 6.04 -14.11
N PHE A 133 -20.26 5.05 -14.53
CA PHE A 133 -19.90 3.65 -14.36
C PHE A 133 -18.63 3.30 -15.17
N PHE A 134 -18.51 3.76 -16.42
CA PHE A 134 -17.29 3.59 -17.21
C PHE A 134 -16.11 4.35 -16.64
N ALA A 135 -16.33 5.51 -16.02
CA ALA A 135 -15.30 6.27 -15.33
C ALA A 135 -14.73 5.47 -14.14
N PHE A 136 -15.62 4.85 -13.36
CA PHE A 136 -15.22 3.92 -12.30
C PHE A 136 -14.42 2.74 -12.88
N MET A 137 -14.99 1.98 -13.82
CA MET A 137 -14.35 0.80 -14.43
C MET A 137 -12.97 1.11 -15.03
N ARG A 138 -12.81 2.26 -15.67
CA ARG A 138 -11.56 2.68 -16.30
C ARG A 138 -10.43 2.91 -15.29
N THR A 139 -10.73 3.18 -14.03
CA THR A 139 -9.71 3.27 -12.97
C THR A 139 -9.02 1.92 -12.74
N PHE A 140 -9.71 0.82 -13.00
CA PHE A 140 -9.24 -0.55 -12.73
C PHE A 140 -8.89 -1.33 -13.98
N ALA A 141 -9.07 -0.75 -15.16
CA ALA A 141 -8.92 -1.46 -16.43
C ALA A 141 -7.56 -2.18 -16.53
N GLY A 142 -6.46 -1.51 -16.16
CA GLY A 142 -5.12 -2.10 -16.15
C GLY A 142 -5.02 -3.39 -15.32
N PRO A 143 -5.18 -3.34 -13.99
CA PRO A 143 -5.04 -4.54 -13.16
C PRO A 143 -6.11 -5.60 -13.47
N SER A 144 -7.35 -5.21 -13.79
CA SER A 144 -8.40 -6.18 -14.14
C SER A 144 -8.11 -6.93 -15.45
N ILE A 145 -7.62 -6.23 -16.49
CA ILE A 145 -7.21 -6.88 -17.74
C ILE A 145 -6.07 -7.84 -17.45
N ALA A 146 -5.06 -7.43 -16.69
CA ALA A 146 -3.92 -8.28 -16.37
C ALA A 146 -4.33 -9.56 -15.62
N ILE A 147 -5.24 -9.49 -14.66
CA ILE A 147 -5.77 -10.68 -13.96
C ILE A 147 -6.51 -11.60 -14.94
N LEU A 148 -7.34 -11.03 -15.83
CA LEU A 148 -8.14 -11.80 -16.79
C LEU A 148 -7.32 -12.41 -17.93
N THR A 149 -6.10 -11.94 -18.18
CA THR A 149 -5.27 -12.41 -19.30
C THR A 149 -4.04 -13.18 -18.84
N VAL A 150 -3.20 -12.59 -17.99
CA VAL A 150 -1.84 -13.11 -17.70
C VAL A 150 -1.90 -14.47 -17.04
N PHE A 151 -2.72 -14.62 -16.00
CA PHE A 151 -2.81 -15.88 -15.26
C PHE A 151 -3.54 -16.99 -16.05
N PRO A 152 -4.70 -16.75 -16.69
CA PRO A 152 -5.34 -17.75 -17.56
C PRO A 152 -4.48 -18.19 -18.75
N ILE A 153 -3.79 -17.25 -19.42
CA ILE A 153 -2.86 -17.59 -20.52
C ILE A 153 -1.69 -18.42 -19.99
N GLY A 154 -1.15 -18.08 -18.82
CA GLY A 154 -0.12 -18.89 -18.18
C GLY A 154 -0.57 -20.33 -17.94
N LEU A 155 -1.77 -20.52 -17.38
CA LEU A 155 -2.33 -21.86 -17.15
C LEU A 155 -2.69 -22.59 -18.45
N LEU A 156 -3.09 -21.87 -19.51
CA LEU A 156 -3.32 -22.46 -20.83
C LEU A 156 -2.03 -23.11 -21.37
N ILE A 157 -0.90 -22.42 -21.21
CA ILE A 157 0.41 -22.89 -21.69
C ILE A 157 0.92 -24.06 -20.85
N LEU A 158 0.72 -24.02 -19.53
CA LEU A 158 1.32 -24.98 -18.61
C LEU A 158 0.50 -26.26 -18.42
N ILE A 159 -0.82 -26.14 -18.36
CA ILE A 159 -1.72 -27.23 -17.96
C ILE A 159 -2.69 -27.58 -19.09
N GLY A 160 -3.28 -26.55 -19.72
CA GLY A 160 -4.17 -26.73 -20.87
C GLY A 160 -5.50 -25.96 -20.79
N PRO A 161 -6.42 -26.22 -21.73
CA PRO A 161 -7.60 -25.38 -21.97
C PRO A 161 -8.62 -25.42 -20.83
N VAL A 162 -8.78 -26.55 -20.14
CA VAL A 162 -9.72 -26.68 -19.02
C VAL A 162 -9.31 -25.79 -17.85
N ALA A 163 -8.02 -25.82 -17.50
CA ALA A 163 -7.46 -24.95 -16.47
C ALA A 163 -7.57 -23.46 -16.84
N CYS A 164 -7.36 -23.12 -18.12
CA CYS A 164 -7.56 -21.76 -18.64
C CYS A 164 -9.00 -21.27 -18.44
N LEU A 165 -10.02 -22.08 -18.78
CA LEU A 165 -11.44 -21.70 -18.61
C LEU A 165 -11.82 -21.54 -17.13
N ALA A 166 -11.36 -22.45 -16.27
CA ALA A 166 -11.55 -22.35 -14.83
C ALA A 166 -10.85 -21.11 -14.25
N ALA A 167 -9.63 -20.80 -14.69
CA ALA A 167 -8.90 -19.59 -14.33
C ALA A 167 -9.63 -18.33 -14.77
N PHE A 168 -10.05 -18.26 -16.04
CA PHE A 168 -10.72 -17.09 -16.58
C PHE A 168 -12.03 -16.78 -15.85
N SER A 169 -12.87 -17.79 -15.63
CA SER A 169 -14.13 -17.65 -14.88
C SER A 169 -13.89 -17.20 -13.43
N SER A 170 -12.91 -17.79 -12.74
CA SER A 170 -12.57 -17.42 -11.37
C SER A 170 -11.97 -16.03 -11.25
N CYS A 171 -11.12 -15.65 -12.20
CA CYS A 171 -10.57 -14.31 -12.33
C CYS A 171 -11.70 -13.28 -12.53
N LEU A 172 -12.68 -13.59 -13.38
CA LEU A 172 -13.85 -12.74 -13.59
C LEU A 172 -14.67 -12.57 -12.30
N ILE A 173 -14.94 -13.66 -11.59
CA ILE A 173 -15.64 -13.64 -10.30
C ILE A 173 -14.88 -12.77 -9.29
N THR A 174 -13.56 -12.94 -9.22
CA THR A 174 -12.67 -12.18 -8.32
C THR A 174 -12.70 -10.68 -8.62
N VAL A 175 -12.65 -10.29 -9.89
CA VAL A 175 -12.75 -8.88 -10.31
C VAL A 175 -14.12 -8.30 -9.95
N LEU A 176 -15.21 -9.03 -10.20
CA LEU A 176 -16.57 -8.59 -9.87
C LEU A 176 -16.78 -8.44 -8.35
N ALA A 177 -16.27 -9.41 -7.57
CA ALA A 177 -16.30 -9.36 -6.11
C ALA A 177 -15.49 -8.16 -5.58
N SER A 178 -14.30 -7.91 -6.14
CA SER A 178 -13.45 -6.77 -5.78
C SER A 178 -14.16 -5.44 -6.01
N PHE A 179 -14.79 -5.25 -7.18
CA PHE A 179 -15.56 -4.04 -7.49
C PHE A 179 -16.75 -3.85 -6.57
N THR A 180 -17.45 -4.93 -6.25
CA THR A 180 -18.58 -4.90 -5.33
C THR A 180 -18.14 -4.44 -3.94
N ALA A 181 -17.10 -5.07 -3.39
CA ALA A 181 -16.53 -4.73 -2.09
C ALA A 181 -16.07 -3.27 -2.07
N LEU A 182 -15.34 -2.83 -3.09
CA LEU A 182 -14.85 -1.45 -3.22
C LEU A 182 -15.98 -0.42 -3.16
N ILE A 183 -17.03 -0.60 -3.97
CA ILE A 183 -18.15 0.35 -4.03
C ILE A 183 -18.90 0.40 -2.70
N LEU A 184 -19.21 -0.75 -2.10
CA LEU A 184 -19.97 -0.82 -0.85
C LEU A 184 -19.18 -0.25 0.33
N VAL A 185 -17.91 -0.62 0.45
CA VAL A 185 -17.03 -0.12 1.53
C VAL A 185 -16.76 1.37 1.35
N ALA A 186 -16.50 1.85 0.14
CA ALA A 186 -16.27 3.27 -0.09
C ALA A 186 -17.52 4.12 0.20
N LYS A 187 -18.71 3.64 -0.15
CA LYS A 187 -19.98 4.29 0.22
C LYS A 187 -20.17 4.31 1.74
N TRP A 188 -19.96 3.18 2.41
CA TRP A 188 -20.07 3.07 3.86
C TRP A 188 -19.08 4.02 4.56
N TYR A 189 -17.82 4.03 4.11
CA TYR A 189 -16.77 4.90 4.62
C TYR A 189 -17.13 6.37 4.44
N HIS A 190 -17.62 6.77 3.26
CA HIS A 190 -18.05 8.14 3.01
C HIS A 190 -19.17 8.57 3.97
N LYS A 191 -20.20 7.72 4.11
CA LYS A 191 -21.34 8.01 5.00
C LYS A 191 -20.87 8.19 6.46
N LYS A 192 -20.10 7.24 6.99
CA LYS A 192 -19.67 7.26 8.39
C LYS A 192 -18.58 8.28 8.70
N SER A 193 -17.68 8.55 7.77
CA SER A 193 -16.59 9.53 7.99
C SER A 193 -17.10 10.98 7.99
N LEU A 194 -18.25 11.28 7.38
CA LEU A 194 -18.80 12.65 7.28
C LEU A 194 -20.04 12.91 8.13
N GLU A 195 -20.51 11.93 8.91
CA GLU A 195 -21.75 12.02 9.69
C GLU A 195 -21.75 13.15 10.75
N GLN A 196 -20.60 13.63 11.25
CA GLN A 196 -20.47 14.83 12.10
C GLN A 196 -19.00 15.27 12.31
N PRO A 197 -18.64 16.56 12.15
CA PRO A 197 -17.31 17.07 12.51
C PRO A 197 -17.12 17.04 14.04
N GLY A 198 -16.31 16.10 14.54
CA GLY A 198 -16.00 15.96 15.97
C GLY A 198 -16.53 14.68 16.63
N SER A 199 -17.34 13.88 15.91
CA SER A 199 -17.81 12.59 16.41
C SER A 199 -16.65 11.62 16.65
N THR A 200 -16.62 11.01 17.84
CA THR A 200 -15.67 9.93 18.19
C THR A 200 -15.81 8.75 17.24
N VAL A 201 -17.04 8.42 16.83
CA VAL A 201 -17.33 7.34 15.87
C VAL A 201 -16.72 7.63 14.50
N SER A 202 -16.86 8.86 13.99
CA SER A 202 -16.21 9.28 12.73
C SER A 202 -14.69 9.14 12.82
N THR A 203 -14.10 9.53 13.96
CA THR A 203 -12.67 9.39 14.21
C THR A 203 -12.23 7.92 14.23
N ILE A 204 -12.96 7.06 14.95
CA ILE A 204 -12.70 5.61 15.01
C ILE A 204 -12.78 4.99 13.62
N VAL A 205 -13.81 5.32 12.83
CA VAL A 205 -13.97 4.79 11.46
C VAL A 205 -12.81 5.21 10.56
N ARG A 206 -12.31 6.45 10.67
CA ARG A 206 -11.13 6.90 9.93
C ARG A 206 -9.87 6.17 10.37
N VAL A 207 -9.64 6.02 11.68
CA VAL A 207 -8.48 5.28 12.20
C VAL A 207 -8.52 3.82 11.74
N LEU A 208 -9.66 3.14 11.91
CA LEU A 208 -9.85 1.75 11.46
C LEU A 208 -9.67 1.60 9.95
N ALA A 209 -10.19 2.52 9.14
CA ALA A 209 -9.94 2.51 7.70
C ALA A 209 -8.45 2.68 7.38
N GLY A 210 -7.72 3.50 8.16
CA GLY A 210 -6.28 3.68 8.01
C GLY A 210 -5.48 2.43 8.34
N VAL A 211 -5.85 1.76 9.44
CA VAL A 211 -5.28 0.48 9.84
C VAL A 211 -5.62 -0.62 8.82
N MET A 212 -6.85 -0.71 8.33
CA MET A 212 -7.23 -1.69 7.31
C MET A 212 -6.48 -1.46 6.00
N LEU A 213 -6.32 -0.20 5.59
CA LEU A 213 -5.55 0.16 4.41
C LEU A 213 -4.06 -0.19 4.60
N MET A 214 -3.52 0.03 5.80
CA MET A 214 -2.18 -0.43 6.18
C MET A 214 -2.05 -1.95 6.07
N VAL A 215 -2.98 -2.72 6.63
CA VAL A 215 -3.03 -4.19 6.48
C VAL A 215 -3.10 -4.60 5.01
N GLY A 216 -3.86 -3.85 4.20
CA GLY A 216 -3.91 -3.99 2.76
C GLY A 216 -2.55 -3.80 2.10
N PHE A 217 -1.85 -2.71 2.40
CA PHE A 217 -0.50 -2.48 1.88
C PHE A 217 0.46 -3.57 2.34
N ILE A 218 0.40 -4.00 3.60
CA ILE A 218 1.20 -5.12 4.11
C ILE A 218 0.93 -6.31 3.20
N ALA A 219 -0.32 -6.74 3.09
CA ALA A 219 -0.69 -7.90 2.29
C ALA A 219 -0.20 -7.79 0.84
N VAL A 220 -0.27 -6.60 0.22
CA VAL A 220 0.21 -6.31 -1.13
C VAL A 220 1.74 -6.45 -1.27
N TYR A 221 2.51 -5.85 -0.38
CA TYR A 221 3.98 -5.92 -0.44
C TYR A 221 4.52 -7.26 0.06
N SER A 222 3.75 -7.93 0.90
CA SER A 222 3.97 -9.28 1.42
C SER A 222 3.73 -10.37 0.40
N VAL A 223 2.95 -10.12 -0.67
CA VAL A 223 2.44 -11.15 -1.58
C VAL A 223 3.52 -12.13 -2.03
N GLY A 224 4.65 -11.63 -2.54
CA GLY A 224 5.72 -12.48 -3.06
C GLY A 224 6.40 -13.33 -1.98
N ASN A 225 6.56 -12.79 -0.78
CA ASN A 225 7.29 -13.45 0.31
C ASN A 225 6.42 -14.43 1.11
N TYR A 226 5.14 -14.08 1.32
CA TYR A 226 4.21 -14.91 2.08
C TYR A 226 3.62 -16.04 1.25
N LEU A 227 3.57 -15.93 -0.07
CA LEU A 227 2.90 -16.92 -0.92
C LEU A 227 3.50 -18.34 -0.75
N PRO A 228 4.84 -18.55 -0.81
CA PRO A 228 5.40 -19.88 -0.57
C PRO A 228 5.13 -20.41 0.85
N VAL A 229 5.11 -19.53 1.86
CA VAL A 229 4.82 -19.91 3.25
C VAL A 229 3.36 -20.30 3.41
N LEU A 230 2.43 -19.56 2.80
CA LEU A 230 1.00 -19.89 2.81
C LEU A 230 0.74 -21.22 2.11
N VAL A 231 1.41 -21.46 0.97
CA VAL A 231 1.37 -22.75 0.28
C VAL A 231 1.86 -23.85 1.22
N GLY A 232 3.07 -23.70 1.80
CA GLY A 232 3.65 -24.68 2.73
C GLY A 232 2.78 -24.97 3.95
N ILE A 233 2.18 -23.94 4.58
CA ILE A 233 1.28 -24.12 5.72
C ILE A 233 0.05 -24.93 5.31
N LEU A 234 -0.60 -24.55 4.21
CA LEU A 234 -1.83 -25.22 3.77
C LEU A 234 -1.56 -26.64 3.27
N THR A 235 -0.42 -26.90 2.63
CA THR A 235 -0.02 -28.24 2.21
C THR A 235 0.30 -29.11 3.44
N ASN A 236 1.02 -28.57 4.43
CA ASN A 236 1.32 -29.30 5.68
C ASN A 236 0.04 -29.60 6.46
N LEU A 237 -0.88 -28.64 6.59
CA LEU A 237 -2.18 -28.86 7.22
C LEU A 237 -3.00 -29.92 6.47
N SER A 238 -2.98 -29.87 5.13
CA SER A 238 -3.69 -30.86 4.31
C SER A 238 -3.08 -32.26 4.46
N GLN A 239 -1.75 -32.39 4.58
CA GLN A 239 -1.09 -33.68 4.85
C GLN A 239 -1.39 -34.18 6.27
N GLN A 240 -1.36 -33.31 7.28
CA GLN A 240 -1.54 -33.68 8.68
C GLN A 240 -2.99 -34.05 9.02
N TYR A 241 -3.97 -33.30 8.50
CA TYR A 241 -5.39 -33.45 8.82
C TYR A 241 -6.21 -34.07 7.67
N GLY A 242 -5.58 -34.36 6.53
CA GLY A 242 -6.16 -35.09 5.40
C GLY A 242 -7.46 -34.47 4.89
N ILE A 243 -8.54 -35.27 4.97
CA ILE A 243 -9.85 -34.97 4.41
C ILE A 243 -10.48 -33.71 5.01
N ALA A 244 -10.29 -33.45 6.31
CA ALA A 244 -10.95 -32.33 7.00
C ALA A 244 -10.53 -30.96 6.43
N ILE A 245 -9.24 -30.78 6.15
CA ILE A 245 -8.72 -29.54 5.55
C ILE A 245 -9.17 -29.43 4.08
N ASN A 246 -9.22 -30.53 3.34
CA ASN A 246 -9.70 -30.49 1.96
C ASN A 246 -11.19 -30.15 1.86
N ILE A 247 -12.01 -30.62 2.82
CA ILE A 247 -13.41 -30.18 2.97
C ILE A 247 -13.45 -28.67 3.24
N LEU A 248 -12.65 -28.15 4.17
CA LEU A 248 -12.59 -26.72 4.45
C LEU A 248 -12.21 -25.91 3.19
N LEU A 249 -11.16 -26.32 2.49
CA LEU A 249 -10.69 -25.68 1.26
C LEU A 249 -11.75 -25.72 0.15
N SER A 250 -12.58 -26.77 0.09
CA SER A 250 -13.68 -26.83 -0.89
C SER A 250 -14.85 -25.88 -0.62
N VAL A 251 -15.00 -25.38 0.62
CA VAL A 251 -16.03 -24.39 0.97
C VAL A 251 -15.53 -22.95 0.88
N VAL A 252 -14.23 -22.74 1.04
CA VAL A 252 -13.65 -21.39 1.12
C VAL A 252 -13.24 -20.91 -0.27
N PHE A 253 -13.86 -19.84 -0.74
CA PHE A 253 -13.37 -19.13 -1.92
C PHE A 253 -12.05 -18.42 -1.58
N PRO A 254 -11.04 -18.46 -2.47
CA PRO A 254 -11.02 -19.02 -3.84
C PRO A 254 -10.45 -20.45 -3.98
N PHE A 255 -10.15 -21.14 -2.89
CA PHE A 255 -9.51 -22.47 -2.93
C PHE A 255 -10.40 -23.55 -3.55
N ASN A 256 -11.71 -23.43 -3.39
CA ASN A 256 -12.70 -24.32 -3.99
C ASN A 256 -12.54 -24.45 -5.51
N VAL A 257 -12.28 -23.36 -6.24
CA VAL A 257 -12.10 -23.43 -7.69
C VAL A 257 -10.70 -23.94 -8.07
N GLY A 258 -9.70 -23.65 -7.24
CA GLY A 258 -8.38 -24.27 -7.37
C GLY A 258 -8.46 -25.80 -7.28
N LEU A 259 -9.21 -26.33 -6.32
CA LEU A 259 -9.45 -27.77 -6.16
C LEU A 259 -10.16 -28.37 -7.37
N LEU A 260 -11.24 -27.74 -7.87
CA LEU A 260 -11.92 -28.20 -9.08
C LEU A 260 -11.00 -28.24 -10.29
N THR A 261 -10.13 -27.25 -10.42
CA THR A 261 -9.14 -27.20 -11.51
C THR A 261 -8.11 -28.31 -11.38
N GLY A 262 -7.65 -28.60 -10.16
CA GLY A 262 -6.75 -29.72 -9.88
C GLY A 262 -7.38 -31.07 -10.17
N ILE A 263 -8.63 -31.29 -9.74
CA ILE A 263 -9.38 -32.51 -10.03
C ILE A 263 -9.61 -32.69 -11.54
N ALA A 264 -9.95 -31.62 -12.25
CA ALA A 264 -10.14 -31.68 -13.70
C ALA A 264 -8.84 -31.95 -14.48
N THR A 265 -7.69 -31.59 -13.89
CA THR A 265 -6.36 -31.75 -14.52
C THR A 265 -5.74 -33.11 -14.23
N TYR A 266 -5.75 -33.53 -12.95
CA TYR A 266 -5.04 -34.72 -12.47
C TYR A 266 -5.96 -35.92 -12.19
N GLY A 267 -7.29 -35.76 -12.35
CA GLY A 267 -8.27 -36.82 -12.18
C GLY A 267 -8.91 -36.90 -10.79
N LEU A 268 -9.75 -37.92 -10.59
CA LEU A 268 -10.59 -38.14 -9.40
C LEU A 268 -9.81 -38.79 -8.25
N LEU A 269 -8.73 -38.14 -7.79
CA LEU A 269 -7.93 -38.59 -6.64
C LEU A 269 -8.49 -38.13 -5.28
N VAL A 270 -9.71 -37.55 -5.29
CA VAL A 270 -10.33 -36.91 -4.14
C VAL A 270 -11.73 -37.50 -3.93
N THR A 271 -12.19 -37.55 -2.68
CA THR A 271 -13.49 -38.14 -2.37
C THR A 271 -14.65 -37.38 -3.02
N PRO A 272 -15.75 -38.05 -3.40
CA PRO A 272 -16.88 -37.41 -4.09
C PRO A 272 -17.50 -36.24 -3.31
N GLU A 273 -17.46 -36.27 -1.97
CA GLU A 273 -18.01 -35.18 -1.14
C GLU A 273 -17.29 -33.86 -1.40
N ILE A 274 -15.96 -33.88 -1.55
CA ILE A 274 -15.15 -32.68 -1.81
C ILE A 274 -15.46 -32.10 -3.18
N ILE A 275 -15.74 -32.95 -4.17
CA ILE A 275 -16.12 -32.52 -5.53
C ILE A 275 -17.46 -31.79 -5.48
N VAL A 276 -18.49 -32.43 -4.90
CA VAL A 276 -19.84 -31.86 -4.79
C VAL A 276 -19.79 -30.53 -4.02
N LEU A 277 -19.06 -30.49 -2.91
CA LEU A 277 -18.94 -29.30 -2.07
C LEU A 277 -18.19 -28.16 -2.77
N SER A 278 -17.14 -28.49 -3.54
CA SER A 278 -16.40 -27.51 -4.34
C SER A 278 -17.26 -26.90 -5.45
N ILE A 279 -18.05 -27.74 -6.17
CA ILE A 279 -18.99 -27.29 -7.21
C ILE A 279 -20.07 -26.40 -6.59
N ALA A 280 -20.72 -26.86 -5.52
CA ALA A 280 -21.77 -26.11 -4.84
C ALA A 280 -21.27 -24.74 -4.37
N SER A 281 -20.08 -24.71 -3.76
CA SER A 281 -19.45 -23.46 -3.31
C SER A 281 -19.09 -22.57 -4.49
N ALA A 282 -18.53 -23.10 -5.58
CA ALA A 282 -18.18 -22.32 -6.76
C ALA A 282 -19.41 -21.64 -7.39
N ILE A 283 -20.53 -22.36 -7.48
CA ILE A 283 -21.81 -21.80 -7.95
C ILE A 283 -22.31 -20.71 -7.00
N LEU A 284 -22.28 -20.96 -5.69
CA LEU A 284 -22.72 -20.00 -4.68
C LEU A 284 -21.91 -18.69 -4.75
N TYR A 285 -20.58 -18.76 -4.75
CA TYR A 285 -19.75 -17.55 -4.83
C TYR A 285 -19.87 -16.84 -6.17
N SER A 286 -20.04 -17.57 -7.28
CA SER A 286 -20.33 -16.98 -8.60
C SER A 286 -21.64 -16.18 -8.56
N PHE A 287 -22.69 -16.77 -7.99
CA PHE A 287 -23.98 -16.11 -7.84
C PHE A 287 -23.89 -14.87 -6.95
N LEU A 288 -23.20 -14.97 -5.80
CA LEU A 288 -22.97 -13.84 -4.89
C LEU A 288 -22.18 -12.71 -5.56
N ALA A 289 -21.14 -13.01 -6.34
CA ALA A 289 -20.35 -12.02 -7.04
C ALA A 289 -21.16 -11.28 -8.12
N VAL A 290 -21.94 -12.01 -8.93
CA VAL A 290 -22.80 -11.40 -9.96
C VAL A 290 -23.92 -10.56 -9.33
N ARG A 291 -24.57 -11.08 -8.28
CA ARG A 291 -25.62 -10.34 -7.55
C ARG A 291 -25.03 -9.09 -6.89
N GLY A 292 -23.87 -9.23 -6.25
CA GLY A 292 -23.11 -8.15 -5.64
C GLY A 292 -22.80 -7.05 -6.65
N TYR A 293 -22.30 -7.41 -7.82
CA TYR A 293 -21.99 -6.46 -8.89
C TYR A 293 -23.23 -5.71 -9.39
N ARG A 294 -24.38 -6.38 -9.52
CA ARG A 294 -25.65 -5.74 -9.87
C ARG A 294 -26.08 -4.72 -8.80
N ILE A 295 -25.91 -5.04 -7.52
CA ILE A 295 -26.20 -4.12 -6.41
C ILE A 295 -25.23 -2.93 -6.45
N ALA A 296 -23.93 -3.18 -6.56
CA ALA A 296 -22.91 -2.15 -6.61
C ALA A 296 -23.13 -1.17 -7.78
N ARG A 297 -23.50 -1.68 -8.97
CA ARG A 297 -23.88 -0.83 -10.11
C ARG A 297 -25.05 0.10 -9.78
N LYS A 298 -26.10 -0.42 -9.14
CA LYS A 298 -27.27 0.39 -8.72
C LYS A 298 -26.87 1.45 -7.68
N GLU A 299 -26.04 1.07 -6.71
CA GLU A 299 -25.61 1.99 -5.65
C GLU A 299 -24.69 3.10 -6.15
N LEU A 300 -23.77 2.79 -7.08
CA LEU A 300 -22.92 3.80 -7.71
C LEU A 300 -23.78 4.82 -8.48
N ARG A 301 -24.77 4.35 -9.22
CA ARG A 301 -25.69 5.20 -10.00
C ARG A 301 -26.52 6.13 -9.12
N LYS A 302 -27.08 5.61 -8.02
CA LYS A 302 -27.86 6.42 -7.05
C LYS A 302 -27.00 7.49 -6.38
N THR A 303 -25.84 7.07 -5.86
CA THR A 303 -25.03 7.93 -4.98
C THR A 303 -24.35 9.07 -5.75
N VAL A 304 -23.97 8.81 -7.00
CA VAL A 304 -23.26 9.81 -7.80
C VAL A 304 -24.21 10.89 -8.34
N LEU A 305 -25.47 10.57 -8.63
CA LEU A 305 -26.46 11.53 -9.14
C LEU A 305 -27.21 12.32 -8.07
N GLY A 306 -27.50 11.70 -6.92
CA GLY A 306 -28.26 12.35 -5.84
C GLY A 306 -27.40 13.16 -4.87
N GLY A 307 -26.07 12.98 -4.90
CA GLY A 307 -25.20 13.42 -3.81
C GLY A 307 -25.48 12.62 -2.53
N ILE A 308 -24.56 12.67 -1.58
CA ILE A 308 -24.84 12.26 -0.20
C ILE A 308 -25.07 13.56 0.54
N GLU A 309 -26.33 13.86 0.88
CA GLU A 309 -26.67 15.00 1.73
C GLU A 309 -25.90 14.86 3.05
N THR A 310 -24.88 15.70 3.22
CA THR A 310 -24.14 15.82 4.47
C THR A 310 -24.44 17.22 5.00
N LYS A 311 -25.37 17.31 5.95
CA LYS A 311 -25.58 18.53 6.74
C LYS A 311 -24.34 18.71 7.61
N VAL A 312 -23.34 19.44 7.11
CA VAL A 312 -22.17 19.82 7.89
C VAL A 312 -22.51 21.10 8.65
N THR A 313 -22.98 20.96 9.88
CA THR A 313 -23.06 22.08 10.83
C THR A 313 -21.65 22.34 11.36
N TYR A 314 -21.07 23.49 11.03
CA TYR A 314 -19.81 23.93 11.61
C TYR A 314 -20.12 24.67 12.91
N GLU A 315 -19.99 24.01 14.06
CA GLU A 315 -19.91 24.74 15.34
C GLU A 315 -18.48 25.27 15.52
N ALA A 316 -18.37 26.59 15.55
CA ALA A 316 -17.12 27.27 15.86
C ALA A 316 -16.83 27.14 17.36
N VAL A 317 -16.21 26.04 17.76
CA VAL A 317 -15.74 25.88 19.15
C VAL A 317 -14.46 26.69 19.31
N GLY A 318 -14.54 27.81 20.03
CA GLY A 318 -13.36 28.57 20.46
C GLY A 318 -12.48 27.68 21.33
N ARG A 319 -11.26 27.37 20.87
CA ARG A 319 -10.27 26.64 21.65
C ARG A 319 -9.29 27.63 22.28
N PRO A 320 -8.97 27.49 23.58
CA PRO A 320 -7.90 28.27 24.20
C PRO A 320 -6.57 27.99 23.48
N LEU A 321 -5.80 29.05 23.24
CA LEU A 321 -4.47 28.98 22.64
C LEU A 321 -3.47 28.51 23.70
N ASP A 322 -2.99 27.28 23.56
CA ASP A 322 -1.99 26.71 24.46
C ASP A 322 -0.58 27.04 23.94
N ILE A 323 0.20 27.79 24.70
CA ILE A 323 1.55 28.23 24.30
C ILE A 323 2.52 27.08 24.53
N SER A 324 3.17 26.61 23.46
CA SER A 324 4.15 25.52 23.52
C SER A 324 5.39 25.87 22.69
N SER A 325 6.50 25.15 22.93
CA SER A 325 7.72 25.36 22.14
C SER A 325 7.46 25.11 20.64
N PRO A 326 8.12 25.84 19.72
CA PRO A 326 7.83 25.75 18.29
C PRO A 326 7.97 24.33 17.72
N THR A 327 8.96 23.57 18.18
CA THR A 327 9.18 22.18 17.75
C THR A 327 8.05 21.26 18.21
N LEU A 328 7.63 21.36 19.47
CA LEU A 328 6.54 20.56 20.02
C LEU A 328 5.19 20.93 19.37
N ALA A 329 4.97 22.21 19.08
CA ALA A 329 3.79 22.68 18.37
C ALA A 329 3.70 22.08 16.96
N ILE A 330 4.81 22.05 16.22
CA ILE A 330 4.88 21.42 14.88
C ILE A 330 4.62 19.91 14.98
N ILE A 331 5.23 19.22 15.95
CA ILE A 331 5.02 17.78 16.16
C ILE A 331 3.55 17.47 16.48
N ARG A 332 2.93 18.21 17.42
CA ARG A 332 1.51 18.05 17.77
C ARG A 332 0.60 18.32 16.57
N LYS A 333 0.92 19.35 15.77
CA LYS A 333 0.21 19.66 14.52
C LYS A 333 0.32 18.50 13.53
N ASP A 334 1.53 18.03 13.24
CA ASP A 334 1.78 16.97 12.26
C ASP A 334 1.12 15.64 12.67
N ILE A 335 1.16 15.25 13.95
CA ILE A 335 0.46 14.05 14.45
C ILE A 335 -1.06 14.20 14.31
N ARG A 336 -1.61 15.37 14.63
CA ARG A 336 -3.06 15.62 14.51
C ARG A 336 -3.52 15.68 13.05
N LEU A 337 -2.68 16.17 12.14
CA LEU A 337 -2.96 16.16 10.71
C LEU A 337 -2.82 14.75 10.12
N ALA A 338 -1.76 14.02 10.50
CA ALA A 338 -1.53 12.65 10.07
C ALA A 338 -2.67 11.70 10.49
N THR A 339 -3.25 11.89 11.67
CA THR A 339 -4.40 11.09 12.13
C THR A 339 -5.74 11.47 11.47
N ARG A 340 -5.83 12.62 10.77
CA ARG A 340 -7.05 13.04 10.07
C ARG A 340 -7.13 12.55 8.63
N ASP A 341 -6.00 12.25 7.99
CA ASP A 341 -5.92 11.78 6.60
C ASP A 341 -5.27 10.39 6.52
N LEU A 342 -5.99 9.45 5.91
CA LEU A 342 -5.56 8.05 5.75
C LEU A 342 -4.20 7.92 5.06
N GLY A 343 -3.95 8.75 4.04
CA GLY A 343 -2.71 8.71 3.29
C GLY A 343 -1.52 9.15 4.12
N SER A 344 -1.70 10.21 4.91
CA SER A 344 -0.68 10.76 5.81
C SER A 344 -0.35 9.80 6.97
N LEU A 345 -1.35 9.11 7.52
CA LEU A 345 -1.13 8.04 8.51
C LEU A 345 -0.34 6.87 7.93
N ALA A 346 -0.67 6.42 6.73
CA ALA A 346 -0.01 5.29 6.08
C ALA A 346 1.48 5.55 5.83
N ILE A 347 1.87 6.80 5.54
CA ILE A 347 3.26 7.22 5.38
C ILE A 347 4.06 7.10 6.69
N LEU A 348 3.45 7.48 7.81
CA LEU A 348 4.09 7.43 9.12
C LEU A 348 4.39 5.99 9.54
N ILE A 349 3.48 5.07 9.21
CA ILE A 349 3.55 3.66 9.58
C ILE A 349 4.22 2.80 8.49
N PHE A 350 4.56 3.38 7.33
CA PHE A 350 5.12 2.67 6.19
C PHE A 350 6.35 1.80 6.51
N PRO A 351 7.29 2.22 7.38
CA PRO A 351 8.38 1.35 7.81
C PRO A 351 7.88 0.07 8.47
N LEU A 352 6.86 0.14 9.34
CA LEU A 352 6.29 -1.04 10.00
C LEU A 352 5.64 -2.01 9.00
N ILE A 353 5.00 -1.47 7.95
CA ILE A 353 4.41 -2.26 6.87
C ILE A 353 5.50 -3.14 6.22
N MET A 354 6.66 -2.54 5.95
CA MET A 354 7.79 -3.25 5.34
C MET A 354 8.36 -4.32 6.27
N LEU A 355 8.42 -4.07 7.58
CA LEU A 355 8.86 -5.09 8.54
C LEU A 355 8.03 -6.37 8.41
N VAL A 356 6.70 -6.21 8.44
CA VAL A 356 5.79 -7.35 8.37
C VAL A 356 5.96 -8.09 7.05
N ALA A 357 6.17 -7.37 5.94
CA ALA A 357 6.37 -7.99 4.62
C ALA A 357 7.59 -8.91 4.52
N TRP A 358 8.55 -8.82 5.45
CA TRP A 358 9.78 -9.61 5.46
C TRP A 358 9.84 -10.69 6.55
N ILE A 359 8.85 -10.75 7.46
CA ILE A 359 8.75 -11.84 8.45
C ILE A 359 8.87 -13.24 7.83
N PRO A 360 8.23 -13.57 6.68
CA PRO A 360 8.34 -14.90 6.08
C PRO A 360 9.76 -15.26 5.68
N THR A 361 10.56 -14.28 5.27
CA THR A 361 11.95 -14.51 4.91
C THR A 361 12.76 -14.98 6.11
N PHE A 362 12.40 -14.56 7.34
CA PHE A 362 12.97 -15.12 8.57
C PHE A 362 12.41 -16.50 8.87
N ALA A 363 11.11 -16.71 8.66
CA ALA A 363 10.45 -17.98 8.93
C ALA A 363 10.87 -19.11 7.97
N GLN A 364 11.18 -18.82 6.70
CA GLN A 364 11.68 -19.80 5.74
C GLN A 364 13.10 -20.29 6.04
N VAL A 365 13.82 -19.58 6.90
CA VAL A 365 15.11 -20.04 7.43
C VAL A 365 14.91 -21.01 8.61
N ALA A 366 13.67 -21.43 8.92
CA ALA A 366 13.39 -22.40 9.97
C ALA A 366 14.10 -23.74 9.74
N GLY A 367 15.19 -23.95 10.49
CA GLY A 367 16.12 -25.08 10.39
C GLY A 367 17.56 -24.67 10.10
N GLY A 368 17.78 -23.43 9.63
CA GLY A 368 19.07 -22.83 9.32
C GLY A 368 19.37 -21.59 10.15
N VAL A 369 20.64 -21.22 10.17
CA VAL A 369 21.13 -19.99 10.78
C VAL A 369 20.79 -18.80 9.86
N VAL A 370 20.16 -17.74 10.38
CA VAL A 370 19.91 -16.53 9.57
C VAL A 370 21.25 -15.90 9.18
N SER A 371 21.54 -15.94 7.88
CA SER A 371 22.78 -15.43 7.33
C SER A 371 22.91 -13.92 7.49
N ILE A 372 24.17 -13.46 7.57
CA ILE A 372 24.49 -12.04 7.56
C ILE A 372 23.97 -11.34 6.30
N THR A 373 23.93 -12.03 5.16
CA THR A 373 23.41 -11.48 3.89
C THR A 373 21.93 -11.15 3.98
N THR A 374 21.12 -12.01 4.62
CA THR A 374 19.69 -11.76 4.85
C THR A 374 19.48 -10.57 5.79
N ILE A 375 20.28 -10.50 6.86
CA ILE A 375 20.25 -9.37 7.82
C ILE A 375 20.59 -8.05 7.13
N LEU A 376 21.69 -8.00 6.37
CA LEU A 376 22.10 -6.82 5.64
C LEU A 376 21.06 -6.40 4.60
N THR A 377 20.52 -7.36 3.83
CA THR A 377 19.50 -7.09 2.81
C THR A 377 18.24 -6.48 3.44
N LEU A 378 17.78 -7.03 4.57
CA LEU A 378 16.66 -6.45 5.31
C LEU A 378 16.99 -5.00 5.70
N MET A 379 18.15 -4.77 6.30
CA MET A 379 18.51 -3.45 6.78
C MET A 379 18.59 -2.43 5.64
N ILE A 380 19.19 -2.78 4.51
CA ILE A 380 19.26 -1.92 3.33
C ILE A 380 17.85 -1.55 2.82
N MET A 381 16.93 -2.52 2.77
CA MET A 381 15.55 -2.27 2.36
C MET A 381 14.85 -1.30 3.30
N VAL A 382 14.96 -1.55 4.61
CA VAL A 382 14.42 -0.67 5.65
C VAL A 382 14.89 0.77 5.47
N GLN A 383 16.20 0.96 5.26
CA GLN A 383 16.76 2.29 5.06
C GLN A 383 16.23 2.93 3.79
N SER A 384 16.06 2.17 2.70
CA SER A 384 15.50 2.72 1.45
C SER A 384 14.08 3.26 1.64
N PHE A 385 13.26 2.55 2.42
CA PHE A 385 11.87 2.94 2.69
C PHE A 385 11.73 4.07 3.71
N SER A 386 12.72 4.26 4.58
CA SER A 386 12.79 5.40 5.50
C SER A 386 12.74 6.75 4.76
N GLY A 387 13.36 6.85 3.59
CA GLY A 387 13.33 8.04 2.74
C GLY A 387 11.94 8.38 2.22
N ILE A 388 11.14 7.37 1.86
CA ILE A 388 9.74 7.55 1.45
C ILE A 388 8.90 8.07 2.63
N SER A 389 9.07 7.50 3.83
CA SER A 389 8.36 7.96 5.02
C SER A 389 8.69 9.43 5.32
N MET A 390 9.97 9.84 5.23
CA MET A 390 10.37 11.24 5.39
C MET A 390 9.75 12.17 4.33
N THR A 391 9.69 11.76 3.06
CA THR A 391 9.03 12.57 2.02
C THR A 391 7.57 12.83 2.34
N GLY A 392 6.88 11.83 2.87
CA GLY A 392 5.48 12.00 3.21
C GLY A 392 5.27 12.82 4.50
N LEU A 393 6.19 12.77 5.47
CA LEU A 393 6.19 13.68 6.61
C LEU A 393 6.36 15.14 6.19
N LEU A 394 7.22 15.41 5.20
CA LEU A 394 7.33 16.74 4.57
C LEU A 394 6.04 17.09 3.82
N GLY A 395 5.38 16.10 3.22
CA GLY A 395 4.07 16.23 2.61
C GLY A 395 2.97 16.74 3.55
N VAL A 396 3.08 16.51 4.86
CA VAL A 396 2.11 17.05 5.84
C VAL A 396 2.13 18.58 5.88
N ASP A 397 3.25 19.24 5.57
CA ASP A 397 3.30 20.70 5.53
C ASP A 397 2.54 21.30 4.34
N THR A 398 2.21 20.48 3.34
CA THR A 398 1.27 20.93 2.31
C THR A 398 -0.08 21.25 2.92
N GLN A 399 -0.48 20.55 4.00
CA GLN A 399 -1.70 20.75 4.75
C GLN A 399 -1.60 22.00 5.64
N GLY A 400 -1.92 23.16 5.07
CA GLY A 400 -1.87 24.45 5.78
C GLY A 400 -0.66 25.32 5.43
N ALA A 401 -0.03 25.08 4.28
CA ALA A 401 1.12 25.85 3.82
C ALA A 401 0.90 27.37 3.85
N SER A 402 -0.29 27.86 3.47
CA SER A 402 -0.59 29.31 3.51
C SER A 402 -0.58 29.91 4.91
N VAL A 403 -0.91 29.12 5.93
CA VAL A 403 -0.81 29.54 7.33
C VAL A 403 0.64 29.46 7.79
N TYR A 404 1.35 28.42 7.35
CA TYR A 404 2.75 28.21 7.68
C TYR A 404 3.68 29.29 7.10
N ASP A 405 3.45 29.68 5.85
CA ASP A 405 4.23 30.72 5.16
C ASP A 405 4.03 32.09 5.82
N GLY A 406 2.89 32.31 6.50
CA GLY A 406 2.62 33.52 7.28
C GLY A 406 3.23 33.53 8.69
N LEU A 407 3.80 32.43 9.16
CA LEU A 407 4.40 32.34 10.50
C LEU A 407 5.91 32.58 10.45
N PRO A 408 6.51 33.24 11.46
CA PRO A 408 7.95 33.49 11.54
C PRO A 408 8.72 32.22 12.00
N LEU A 409 8.53 31.10 11.30
CA LEU A 409 9.20 29.83 11.58
C LEU A 409 10.42 29.65 10.67
N SER A 410 11.54 29.22 11.23
CA SER A 410 12.73 28.88 10.45
C SER A 410 12.59 27.49 9.81
N THR A 411 13.08 27.34 8.57
CA THR A 411 13.13 26.03 7.86
C THR A 411 13.88 24.97 8.66
N ILE A 412 14.94 25.39 9.38
CA ILE A 412 15.75 24.51 10.23
C ILE A 412 14.92 23.97 11.39
N THR A 413 14.14 24.82 12.06
CA THR A 413 13.26 24.39 13.16
C THR A 413 12.22 23.39 12.66
N ASN A 414 11.67 23.60 11.46
CA ASN A 414 10.74 22.68 10.84
C ASN A 414 11.37 21.30 10.56
N LEU A 415 12.52 21.30 9.89
CA LEU A 415 13.22 20.07 9.55
C LEU A 415 13.63 19.29 10.81
N LYS A 416 14.11 19.98 11.84
CA LYS A 416 14.43 19.36 13.13
C LYS A 416 13.21 18.71 13.77
N ALA A 417 12.06 19.38 13.78
CA ALA A 417 10.82 18.82 14.34
C ALA A 417 10.40 17.53 13.61
N LYS A 418 10.48 17.52 12.27
CA LYS A 418 10.16 16.33 11.46
C LYS A 418 11.18 15.21 11.64
N ALA A 419 12.47 15.54 11.72
CA ALA A 419 13.51 14.56 11.99
C ALA A 419 13.31 13.91 13.37
N THR A 420 12.92 14.68 14.39
CA THR A 420 12.57 14.12 15.71
C THR A 420 11.37 13.18 15.63
N LEU A 421 10.29 13.59 14.97
CA LEU A 421 9.09 12.75 14.81
C LEU A 421 9.41 11.45 14.04
N PHE A 422 10.21 11.55 12.97
CA PHE A 422 10.69 10.40 12.21
C PHE A 422 11.58 9.48 13.06
N THR A 423 12.43 10.05 13.91
CA THR A 423 13.32 9.26 14.77
C THR A 423 12.52 8.37 15.72
N VAL A 424 11.37 8.83 16.24
CA VAL A 424 10.52 8.00 17.11
C VAL A 424 9.98 6.78 16.37
N THR A 425 9.46 6.94 15.15
CA THR A 425 8.96 5.80 14.37
C THR A 425 10.09 4.88 13.93
N TYR A 426 11.26 5.44 13.64
CA TYR A 426 12.46 4.68 13.28
C TYR A 426 13.04 3.87 14.45
N VAL A 427 13.08 4.42 15.66
CA VAL A 427 13.48 3.70 16.89
C VAL A 427 12.58 2.51 17.10
N PHE A 428 11.26 2.72 17.01
CA PHE A 428 10.28 1.63 17.13
C PHE A 428 10.53 0.56 16.07
N PHE A 429 10.79 0.96 14.83
CA PHE A 429 11.12 0.05 13.75
C PHE A 429 12.38 -0.81 14.06
N MET A 430 13.48 -0.18 14.48
CA MET A 430 14.71 -0.89 14.80
C MET A 430 14.58 -1.81 16.01
N ALA A 431 13.76 -1.43 17.00
CA ALA A 431 13.44 -2.29 18.13
C ALA A 431 12.72 -3.57 17.68
N VAL A 432 11.75 -3.46 16.76
CA VAL A 432 11.03 -4.62 16.24
C VAL A 432 11.96 -5.51 15.39
N VAL A 433 12.85 -4.97 14.57
CA VAL A 433 13.85 -5.79 13.85
C VAL A 433 14.78 -6.50 14.82
N SER A 434 15.24 -5.81 15.86
CA SER A 434 16.07 -6.42 16.91
C SER A 434 15.34 -7.60 17.55
N PHE A 435 14.04 -7.45 17.83
CA PHE A 435 13.21 -8.52 18.36
C PHE A 435 13.07 -9.69 17.37
N LEU A 436 12.87 -9.42 16.08
CA LEU A 436 12.84 -10.48 15.06
C LEU A 436 14.16 -11.26 15.00
N PHE A 437 15.30 -10.60 15.19
CA PHE A 437 16.60 -11.27 15.25
C PHE A 437 16.74 -12.14 16.49
N VAL A 438 16.16 -11.76 17.63
CA VAL A 438 16.13 -12.62 18.83
C VAL A 438 15.36 -13.92 18.55
N VAL A 439 14.22 -13.82 17.86
CA VAL A 439 13.36 -14.97 17.55
C VAL A 439 13.96 -15.86 16.44
N GLY A 440 14.66 -15.27 15.46
CA GLY A 440 15.09 -15.95 14.23
C GLY A 440 16.42 -16.71 14.29
N THR A 441 16.98 -17.03 15.46
CA THR A 441 18.29 -17.71 15.61
C THR A 441 19.38 -17.15 14.67
N PRO A 442 19.91 -15.95 14.96
CA PRO A 442 20.85 -15.28 14.08
C PRO A 442 22.21 -15.99 14.08
N PHE A 443 23.02 -15.78 13.04
CA PHE A 443 24.38 -16.34 12.96
C PHE A 443 25.30 -16.02 14.13
N SER A 444 25.00 -14.94 14.85
CA SER A 444 25.69 -14.57 16.07
C SER A 444 24.71 -13.93 17.03
N PRO A 445 24.82 -14.20 18.35
CA PRO A 445 24.08 -13.46 19.37
C PRO A 445 24.28 -11.94 19.29
N PHE A 446 25.45 -11.50 18.82
CA PHE A 446 25.76 -10.08 18.67
C PHE A 446 25.05 -9.40 17.49
N ALA A 447 24.39 -10.15 16.60
CA ALA A 447 23.67 -9.58 15.47
C ALA A 447 22.50 -8.66 15.90
N ILE A 448 21.99 -8.82 17.12
CA ILE A 448 20.96 -7.95 17.71
C ILE A 448 21.45 -6.50 17.81
N PHE A 449 22.76 -6.27 17.94
CA PHE A 449 23.32 -4.93 18.03
C PHE A 449 23.35 -4.18 16.69
N ILE A 450 23.22 -4.87 15.55
CA ILE A 450 23.21 -4.25 14.22
C ILE A 450 22.12 -3.18 14.13
N PRO A 451 20.82 -3.48 14.33
CA PRO A 451 19.75 -2.48 14.30
C PRO A 451 19.85 -1.46 15.44
N ILE A 452 20.31 -1.86 16.63
CA ILE A 452 20.46 -0.95 17.79
C ILE A 452 21.47 0.17 17.48
N ILE A 453 22.63 -0.19 16.93
CA ILE A 453 23.66 0.78 16.53
C ILE A 453 23.16 1.72 15.43
N GLN A 454 22.19 1.29 14.61
CA GLN A 454 21.59 2.16 13.58
C GLN A 454 20.54 3.14 14.12
N ILE A 455 20.03 3.00 15.35
CA ILE A 455 18.98 3.88 15.88
C ILE A 455 19.31 5.39 15.70
N PRO A 456 20.52 5.86 16.04
CA PRO A 456 20.88 7.28 15.87
C PRO A 456 20.84 7.75 14.41
N LEU A 457 21.01 6.84 13.45
CA LEU A 457 20.96 7.14 12.01
C LEU A 457 19.58 7.64 11.59
N GLY A 458 18.50 7.26 12.26
CA GLY A 458 17.15 7.75 11.94
C GLY A 458 17.06 9.28 11.93
N TYR A 459 17.73 9.93 12.88
CA TYR A 459 17.79 11.39 12.94
C TYR A 459 18.66 11.97 11.80
N GLY A 460 19.85 11.40 11.58
CA GLY A 460 20.77 11.84 10.52
C GLY A 460 20.17 11.68 9.13
N LEU A 461 19.57 10.52 8.84
CA LEU A 461 18.90 10.22 7.59
C LEU A 461 17.75 11.18 7.32
N ALA A 462 16.89 11.44 8.31
CA ALA A 462 15.80 12.41 8.15
C ALA A 462 16.32 13.82 7.85
N LEU A 463 17.39 14.26 8.51
CA LEU A 463 18.02 15.56 8.22
C LEU A 463 18.59 15.63 6.81
N VAL A 464 19.32 14.60 6.36
CA VAL A 464 19.95 14.59 5.03
C VAL A 464 18.89 14.51 3.93
N VAL A 465 17.97 13.54 4.02
CA VAL A 465 16.88 13.39 3.04
C VAL A 465 16.05 14.67 2.99
N GLY A 466 15.64 15.18 4.15
CA GLY A 466 14.85 16.41 4.19
C GLY A 466 15.62 17.62 3.66
N GLY A 467 16.88 17.81 4.05
CA GLY A 467 17.73 18.91 3.58
C GLY A 467 17.94 18.91 2.07
N VAL A 468 18.21 17.74 1.48
CA VAL A 468 18.36 17.62 0.02
C VAL A 468 17.03 17.88 -0.69
N LEU A 469 15.91 17.37 -0.18
CA LEU A 469 14.59 17.67 -0.73
C LEU A 469 14.27 19.15 -0.65
N PHE A 470 14.63 19.82 0.45
CA PHE A 470 14.45 21.25 0.60
C PHE A 470 15.16 22.04 -0.51
N ARG A 471 16.40 21.64 -0.82
CA ARG A 471 17.24 22.25 -1.86
C ARG A 471 16.77 21.93 -3.28
N VAL A 472 16.48 20.67 -3.59
CA VAL A 472 16.19 20.21 -4.96
C VAL A 472 14.78 20.57 -5.42
N VAL A 473 13.79 20.54 -4.51
CA VAL A 473 12.40 20.80 -4.87
C VAL A 473 12.11 22.31 -4.94
N GLY A 474 12.94 23.14 -4.31
CA GLY A 474 12.88 24.61 -4.37
C GLY A 474 11.56 25.15 -3.83
N GLY A 475 11.49 25.43 -2.53
CA GLY A 475 10.25 25.91 -1.88
C GLY A 475 10.41 26.85 -0.69
N GLY A 476 11.61 27.37 -0.40
CA GLY A 476 11.81 28.22 0.78
C GLY A 476 11.43 27.48 2.08
N ARG A 477 10.69 28.15 2.98
CA ARG A 477 10.37 27.65 4.34
C ARG A 477 9.43 26.44 4.37
N THR A 478 8.72 26.14 3.28
CA THR A 478 7.84 24.97 3.16
C THR A 478 8.11 24.17 1.89
N VAL A 479 8.55 22.92 2.04
CA VAL A 479 8.74 22.03 0.88
C VAL A 479 7.64 21.01 0.79
N ALA A 480 6.80 21.26 -0.20
CA ALA A 480 5.58 20.54 -0.47
C ALA A 480 5.83 19.29 -1.30
N VAL A 481 6.40 18.26 -0.68
CA VAL A 481 6.61 16.97 -1.34
C VAL A 481 5.45 16.06 -1.01
N ASN A 482 4.48 15.97 -1.92
CA ASN A 482 3.51 14.88 -1.86
C ASN A 482 4.14 13.67 -2.55
N PRO A 483 4.41 12.55 -1.85
CA PRO A 483 5.10 11.40 -2.42
C PRO A 483 4.35 10.75 -3.60
N VAL A 484 3.03 10.92 -3.65
CA VAL A 484 2.17 10.41 -4.72
C VAL A 484 2.24 11.30 -5.96
N ASN A 485 2.32 12.62 -5.78
CA ASN A 485 2.27 13.59 -6.88
C ASN A 485 3.65 14.04 -7.38
N ASN A 486 4.69 13.96 -6.55
CA ASN A 486 6.06 14.35 -6.86
C ASN A 486 7.00 13.16 -6.77
N GLN A 487 6.79 12.18 -7.65
CA GLN A 487 7.57 10.94 -7.67
C GLN A 487 9.06 11.15 -7.92
N LYS A 488 9.45 12.22 -8.62
CA LYS A 488 10.87 12.58 -8.77
C LYS A 488 11.52 12.83 -7.40
N ALA A 489 10.85 13.61 -6.54
CA ALA A 489 11.30 13.85 -5.18
C ALA A 489 11.30 12.56 -4.35
N THR A 490 10.29 11.70 -4.51
CA THR A 490 10.24 10.38 -3.83
C THR A 490 11.42 9.48 -4.24
N VAL A 491 11.75 9.41 -5.53
CA VAL A 491 12.88 8.62 -6.04
C VAL A 491 14.21 9.19 -5.55
N ILE A 492 14.38 10.51 -5.57
CA ILE A 492 15.57 11.17 -5.04
C ILE A 492 15.72 10.85 -3.54
N ALA A 493 14.65 10.96 -2.77
CA ALA A 493 14.67 10.64 -1.35
C ALA A 493 15.00 9.17 -1.07
N LEU A 494 14.43 8.26 -1.85
CA LEU A 494 14.73 6.83 -1.74
C LEU A 494 16.20 6.56 -2.06
N PHE A 495 16.74 7.17 -3.12
CA PHE A 495 18.14 7.01 -3.50
C PHE A 495 19.08 7.55 -2.41
N ILE A 496 18.79 8.73 -1.87
CA ILE A 496 19.59 9.32 -0.79
C ILE A 496 19.50 8.49 0.48
N ALA A 497 18.31 8.04 0.85
CA ALA A 497 18.12 7.18 2.02
C ALA A 497 18.83 5.83 1.86
N LEU A 498 18.85 5.27 0.65
CA LEU A 498 19.62 4.08 0.32
C LEU A 498 21.13 4.35 0.51
N VAL A 499 21.67 5.43 -0.07
CA VAL A 499 23.11 5.75 0.02
C VAL A 499 23.52 6.01 1.47
N VAL A 500 22.82 6.90 2.18
CA VAL A 500 23.14 7.26 3.58
C VAL A 500 22.90 6.05 4.49
N GLY A 501 21.83 5.31 4.28
CA GLY A 501 21.53 4.13 5.10
C GLY A 501 22.48 2.94 4.91
N THR A 502 23.09 2.81 3.73
CA THR A 502 23.96 1.67 3.39
C THR A 502 25.40 1.85 3.86
N ILE A 503 25.91 3.07 3.97
CA ILE A 503 27.32 3.34 4.33
C ILE A 503 27.71 2.67 5.68
N PRO A 504 26.93 2.80 6.78
CA PRO A 504 27.27 2.10 8.02
C PRO A 504 27.23 0.57 7.89
N LEU A 505 26.33 0.04 7.06
CA LEU A 505 26.23 -1.40 6.79
C LEU A 505 27.42 -1.91 5.97
N LEU A 506 27.96 -1.07 5.07
CA LEU A 506 29.22 -1.38 4.37
C LEU A 506 30.39 -1.41 5.36
N GLY A 507 30.43 -0.51 6.35
CA GLY A 507 31.42 -0.59 7.44
C GLY A 507 31.33 -1.90 8.22
N LEU A 508 30.12 -2.36 8.55
CA LEU A 508 29.90 -3.66 9.16
C LEU A 508 30.47 -4.79 8.29
N ALA A 509 30.13 -4.79 6.99
CA ALA A 509 30.58 -5.81 6.05
C ALA A 509 32.11 -5.81 5.88
N LEU A 510 32.73 -4.64 5.80
CA LEU A 510 34.19 -4.49 5.70
C LEU A 510 34.89 -4.98 6.96
N GLY A 511 34.41 -4.60 8.15
CA GLY A 511 35.00 -5.06 9.42
C GLY A 511 34.89 -6.58 9.59
N LEU A 512 33.75 -7.16 9.18
CA LEU A 512 33.57 -8.61 9.11
C LEU A 512 34.54 -9.26 8.12
N PHE A 513 34.69 -8.71 6.91
CA PHE A 513 35.57 -9.25 5.89
C PHE A 513 37.05 -9.23 6.30
N LEU A 514 37.50 -8.17 6.98
CA LEU A 514 38.90 -8.00 7.35
C LEU A 514 39.33 -8.86 8.56
N THR A 515 38.40 -9.14 9.49
CA THR A 515 38.77 -9.75 10.79
C THR A 515 38.03 -11.05 11.10
N ASN A 516 37.01 -11.41 10.31
CA ASN A 516 36.02 -12.44 10.62
C ASN A 516 35.31 -12.24 11.99
N GLY A 517 35.49 -11.08 12.64
CA GLY A 517 34.96 -10.77 13.96
C GLY A 517 33.77 -9.82 13.90
N ILE A 518 32.60 -10.27 14.36
CA ILE A 518 31.38 -9.44 14.38
C ILE A 518 31.52 -8.21 15.26
N LEU A 519 32.24 -8.30 16.38
CA LEU A 519 32.46 -7.16 17.28
C LEU A 519 33.24 -6.03 16.61
N VAL A 520 34.24 -6.37 15.80
CA VAL A 520 35.01 -5.39 15.03
C VAL A 520 34.11 -4.76 13.97
N GLY A 521 33.33 -5.56 13.25
CA GLY A 521 32.33 -5.06 12.30
C GLY A 521 31.32 -4.10 12.93
N LEU A 522 30.79 -4.41 14.11
CA LEU A 522 29.89 -3.53 14.87
C LEU A 522 30.60 -2.24 15.30
N GLY A 523 31.88 -2.30 15.65
CA GLY A 523 32.71 -1.12 15.92
C GLY A 523 32.82 -0.21 14.70
N PHE A 524 33.15 -0.76 13.53
CA PHE A 524 33.18 0.00 12.26
C PHE A 524 31.82 0.62 11.94
N GLN A 525 30.74 -0.15 12.10
CA GLN A 525 29.38 0.35 11.91
C GLN A 525 29.10 1.54 12.84
N GLY A 526 29.41 1.43 14.13
CA GLY A 526 29.17 2.48 15.11
C GLY A 526 29.94 3.77 14.82
N VAL A 527 31.21 3.64 14.41
CA VAL A 527 32.02 4.80 14.00
C VAL A 527 31.42 5.50 12.79
N LEU A 528 31.00 4.74 11.76
CA LEU A 528 30.39 5.34 10.57
C LEU A 528 29.05 6.02 10.89
N VAL A 529 28.19 5.41 11.71
CA VAL A 529 26.95 6.06 12.17
C VAL A 529 27.25 7.40 12.86
N ALA A 530 28.26 7.43 13.76
CA ALA A 530 28.63 8.65 14.46
C ALA A 530 29.14 9.74 13.49
N VAL A 531 30.00 9.37 12.55
CA VAL A 531 30.52 10.28 11.51
C VAL A 531 29.38 10.83 10.65
N GLU A 532 28.45 9.99 10.20
CA GLU A 532 27.33 10.43 9.38
C GLU A 532 26.40 11.40 10.11
N ILE A 533 26.14 11.18 11.39
CA ILE A 533 25.31 12.10 12.18
C ILE A 533 26.00 13.44 12.37
N LEU A 534 27.32 13.45 12.59
CA LEU A 534 28.11 14.68 12.68
C LEU A 534 28.11 15.43 11.34
N LEU A 535 28.28 14.73 10.22
CA LEU A 535 28.19 15.32 8.88
C LEU A 535 26.78 15.85 8.59
N ALA A 536 25.73 15.09 8.89
CA ALA A 536 24.36 15.52 8.73
C ALA A 536 24.06 16.79 9.54
N ARG A 537 24.52 16.84 10.80
CA ARG A 537 24.31 18.00 11.69
C ARG A 537 25.05 19.26 11.22
N THR A 538 26.21 19.12 10.58
CA THR A 538 27.04 20.26 10.15
C THR A 538 26.73 20.73 8.73
N MET A 539 26.46 19.81 7.80
CA MET A 539 26.24 20.12 6.38
C MET A 539 24.80 20.58 6.09
N VAL A 540 23.79 19.97 6.71
CA VAL A 540 22.38 20.28 6.41
C VAL A 540 22.02 21.74 6.70
N PRO A 541 22.45 22.37 7.83
CA PRO A 541 22.21 23.79 8.04
C PRO A 541 22.81 24.67 6.94
N ARG A 542 24.02 24.34 6.46
CA ARG A 542 24.69 25.07 5.37
C ARG A 542 23.93 24.92 4.04
N MET A 543 23.31 23.76 3.81
CA MET A 543 22.48 23.52 2.62
C MET A 543 21.14 24.27 2.63
N LEU A 544 20.69 24.78 3.78
CA LEU A 544 19.39 25.44 3.93
C LEU A 544 19.49 26.98 4.00
N ILE A 545 20.70 27.52 4.17
CA ILE A 545 20.96 28.96 4.25
C ILE A 545 21.28 29.56 2.87
N ASN A 546 21.80 28.73 1.95
CA ASN A 546 22.07 29.06 0.55
C ASN A 546 20.94 28.54 -0.34
#